data_AF-A0A7J6I652-F1
#
_entry.id   AF-A0A7J6I652-F1
#
_cell.length_a   1.000
_cell.length_b   1.000
_cell.length_c   1.000
_cell.angle_alpha   90.00
_cell.angle_beta   90.00
_cell.angle_gamma   90.00
#
_symmetry.space_group_name_H-M   'P 1'
#
loop_
_entity.id
_entity.type
_entity.pdbx_description
1 polymer ?
#
loop_
_entity_poly.entity_id
_entity_poly.type
_entity_poly.pdbx_seq_one_letter_code
_entity_poly.pdbx_strand_id
1 'polypeptide(L)'
;MAFHRAPKAKQKPRSSIVFLVIAVAAISLLFLVSSLLSTNGSLFSYNASEYIAKLKRPKYRPTGNEKYLYWGNKIDCPGKHCDSCEGLGHQESSLRCALEEAMFLQRTFVMPSRMCINPIHNKKGILHQQASNESSDERWAANSCAMDSLYDMDFISETVPVILDNSKLWHQVLSTSMKLGSRGIAHLEGVNRVELKENDRYSNLLLINRTASRLSWFMECKDRNNRSAIMLPYSFLPSMAAANLRIAAEKIKARLGDYAAIHVRRGDKIKTRKDRFGVERSLHPHLDRDTRAEFILHRIAKWVPPGQTLFIASNERTPGFFSPLAARYKLAYSSNYSNIIDPLIENNYQLFMIERLILYGAKTIIKTFKEDNTDLSLTDDPKKNTKLWQIPVYTMDEE
;
A
#
# COMPACT_ATOMS: atom_id res chain seq x y z
N MET A 1 92.71 -24.79 13.43
CA MET A 1 91.42 -25.49 13.41
C MET A 1 90.42 -24.66 14.19
N ALA A 2 89.40 -24.11 13.54
CA ALA A 2 88.33 -23.35 14.18
C ALA A 2 87.01 -23.68 13.46
N PHE A 3 86.03 -24.19 14.22
CA PHE A 3 84.70 -24.57 13.75
C PHE A 3 83.84 -23.32 13.55
N HIS A 4 83.33 -23.10 12.33
CA HIS A 4 82.27 -22.11 12.07
C HIS A 4 80.90 -22.80 12.01
N ARG A 5 80.01 -22.37 12.90
CA ARG A 5 78.58 -22.74 12.99
C ARG A 5 77.79 -22.23 11.77
N ALA A 6 76.92 -23.06 11.22
CA ALA A 6 75.91 -22.67 10.23
C ALA A 6 74.76 -21.85 10.86
N PRO A 7 74.18 -20.87 10.14
CA PRO A 7 73.06 -20.06 10.65
C PRO A 7 71.71 -20.78 10.46
N LYS A 8 70.82 -20.62 11.46
CA LYS A 8 69.44 -21.15 11.46
C LYS A 8 68.55 -20.43 10.44
N ALA A 9 67.77 -21.19 9.68
CA ALA A 9 66.74 -20.70 8.77
C ALA A 9 65.56 -20.05 9.53
N LYS A 10 65.13 -18.87 9.08
CA LYS A 10 63.93 -18.17 9.58
C LYS A 10 62.66 -18.87 9.07
N GLN A 11 61.71 -19.13 9.99
CA GLN A 11 60.38 -19.66 9.67
C GLN A 11 59.55 -18.63 8.89
N LYS A 12 58.89 -19.06 7.79
CA LYS A 12 57.90 -18.28 7.05
C LYS A 12 56.63 -18.07 7.89
N PRO A 13 55.96 -16.90 7.80
CA PRO A 13 54.78 -16.65 8.60
C PRO A 13 53.59 -17.45 8.09
N ARG A 14 53.02 -18.26 8.98
CA ARG A 14 51.82 -19.11 8.80
C ARG A 14 50.52 -18.28 8.71
N SER A 15 50.59 -17.02 8.27
CA SER A 15 49.51 -16.04 8.44
C SER A 15 48.57 -15.94 7.23
N SER A 16 49.02 -16.25 6.01
CA SER A 16 48.20 -16.09 4.80
C SER A 16 46.98 -17.02 4.77
N ILE A 17 47.11 -18.23 5.34
CA ILE A 17 46.00 -19.20 5.41
C ILE A 17 44.95 -18.75 6.43
N VAL A 18 45.39 -18.17 7.56
CA VAL A 18 44.48 -17.66 8.59
C VAL A 18 43.65 -16.50 8.06
N PHE A 19 44.27 -15.57 7.31
CA PHE A 19 43.55 -14.48 6.67
C PHE A 19 42.55 -14.97 5.61
N LEU A 20 42.91 -16.00 4.83
CA LEU A 20 42.01 -16.60 3.85
C LEU A 20 40.80 -17.25 4.53
N VAL A 21 41.02 -17.99 5.62
CA VAL A 21 39.93 -18.64 6.39
C VAL A 21 39.01 -17.60 7.02
N ILE A 22 39.56 -16.51 7.57
CA ILE A 22 38.76 -15.40 8.13
C ILE A 22 37.96 -14.71 7.02
N ALA A 23 38.54 -14.49 5.85
CA ALA A 23 37.84 -13.87 4.72
C ALA A 23 36.69 -14.74 4.21
N VAL A 24 36.91 -16.06 4.06
CA VAL A 24 35.87 -17.01 3.64
C VAL A 24 34.76 -17.09 4.69
N ALA A 25 35.10 -17.10 5.99
CA ALA A 25 34.12 -17.07 7.06
C ALA A 25 33.30 -15.76 7.08
N ALA A 26 33.95 -14.61 6.85
CA ALA A 26 33.26 -13.31 6.77
C ALA A 26 32.33 -13.23 5.55
N ILE A 27 32.75 -13.74 4.39
CA ILE A 27 31.93 -13.83 3.19
C ILE A 27 30.74 -14.77 3.41
N SER A 28 30.96 -15.91 4.06
CA SER A 28 29.90 -16.87 4.39
C SER A 28 28.89 -16.28 5.39
N LEU A 29 29.38 -15.53 6.38
CA LEU A 29 28.54 -14.79 7.32
C LEU A 29 27.76 -13.67 6.63
N LEU A 30 28.37 -12.93 5.70
CA LEU A 30 27.69 -11.94 4.87
C LEU A 30 26.62 -12.59 3.99
N PHE A 31 26.90 -13.77 3.41
CA PHE A 31 25.90 -14.52 2.66
C PHE A 31 24.75 -15.02 3.54
N LEU A 32 25.03 -15.48 4.77
CA LEU A 32 24.01 -15.86 5.75
C LEU A 32 23.18 -14.66 6.24
N VAL A 33 23.81 -13.51 6.50
CA VAL A 33 23.11 -12.29 6.91
C VAL A 33 22.32 -11.71 5.74
N SER A 34 22.86 -11.75 4.52
CA SER A 34 22.14 -11.33 3.32
C SER A 34 21.01 -12.28 2.95
N SER A 35 21.13 -13.59 3.21
CA SER A 35 20.04 -14.53 3.03
C SER A 35 18.99 -14.36 4.13
N LEU A 36 19.36 -14.04 5.37
CA LEU A 36 18.43 -13.64 6.44
C LEU A 36 17.70 -12.32 6.12
N LEU A 37 18.41 -11.32 5.58
CA LEU A 37 17.82 -10.06 5.14
C LEU A 37 17.01 -10.21 3.82
N SER A 38 17.37 -11.14 2.95
CA SER A 38 16.63 -11.46 1.73
C SER A 38 15.42 -12.35 2.02
N THR A 39 15.48 -13.17 3.06
CA THR A 39 14.34 -13.92 3.61
C THR A 39 13.46 -13.08 4.53
N ASN A 40 13.82 -11.83 4.83
CA ASN A 40 12.84 -10.82 5.26
C ASN A 40 11.84 -10.43 4.15
N GLY A 41 11.93 -11.04 2.96
CA GLY A 41 10.78 -11.19 2.06
C GLY A 41 9.66 -12.09 2.62
N SER A 42 9.87 -12.73 3.78
CA SER A 42 8.90 -13.51 4.56
C SER A 42 8.40 -12.76 5.80
N LEU A 43 8.24 -11.43 5.73
CA LEU A 43 7.61 -10.62 6.79
C LEU A 43 6.11 -10.91 7.00
N PHE A 44 5.54 -11.95 6.38
CA PHE A 44 4.09 -12.14 6.29
C PHE A 44 3.58 -13.52 6.72
N SER A 45 4.32 -14.25 7.57
CA SER A 45 3.69 -15.29 8.38
C SER A 45 2.93 -14.61 9.54
N TYR A 46 1.76 -14.05 9.23
CA TYR A 46 0.86 -13.46 10.22
C TYR A 46 0.29 -14.57 11.10
N ASN A 47 0.88 -14.76 12.26
CA ASN A 47 0.43 -15.79 13.19
C ASN A 47 -0.83 -15.27 13.94
N ALA A 48 -1.96 -15.97 13.84
CA ALA A 48 -3.22 -15.58 14.49
C ALA A 48 -3.08 -15.43 16.02
N SER A 49 -2.13 -16.14 16.63
CA SER A 49 -1.76 -16.02 18.05
C SER A 49 -1.13 -14.67 18.40
N GLU A 50 -0.25 -14.15 17.52
CA GLU A 50 0.37 -12.83 17.69
C GLU A 50 -0.66 -11.70 17.57
N TYR A 51 -1.71 -11.92 16.76
CA TYR A 51 -2.85 -11.00 16.63
C TYR A 51 -3.71 -10.93 17.89
N ILE A 52 -4.06 -12.07 18.52
CA ILE A 52 -4.81 -12.08 19.78
C ILE A 52 -4.00 -11.41 20.91
N ALA A 53 -2.67 -11.56 20.90
CA ALA A 53 -1.79 -10.84 21.81
C ALA A 53 -1.76 -9.33 21.53
N LYS A 54 -1.76 -8.91 20.24
CA LYS A 54 -1.79 -7.49 19.82
C LYS A 54 -3.12 -6.80 20.09
N LEU A 55 -4.25 -7.50 20.04
CA LEU A 55 -5.58 -7.00 20.44
C LEU A 55 -5.65 -6.54 21.90
N LYS A 56 -4.74 -7.02 22.76
CA LYS A 56 -4.67 -6.68 24.20
C LYS A 56 -3.69 -5.54 24.50
N ARG A 57 -3.06 -4.93 23.50
CA ARG A 57 -2.07 -3.86 23.74
C ARG A 57 -2.76 -2.58 24.22
N PRO A 58 -2.08 -1.80 25.09
CA PRO A 58 -2.61 -0.51 25.52
C PRO A 58 -2.71 0.41 24.31
N LYS A 59 -3.89 1.00 24.13
CA LYS A 59 -4.12 2.08 23.15
C LYS A 59 -3.07 3.16 23.30
N TYR A 60 -2.72 3.83 22.19
CA TYR A 60 -1.83 4.98 22.25
C TYR A 60 -2.32 5.98 23.32
N ARG A 61 -1.45 6.31 24.28
CA ARG A 61 -1.74 7.28 25.35
C ARG A 61 -0.80 8.47 25.20
N PRO A 62 -1.35 9.69 25.03
CA PRO A 62 -0.55 10.90 25.04
C PRO A 62 0.22 11.04 26.37
N THR A 63 1.46 11.46 26.26
CA THR A 63 2.41 11.76 27.33
C THR A 63 2.33 13.21 27.80
N GLY A 64 1.63 14.09 27.07
CA GLY A 64 1.36 15.49 27.42
C GLY A 64 2.31 16.51 26.78
N ASN A 65 3.37 16.05 26.09
CA ASN A 65 4.33 16.90 25.39
C ASN A 65 4.20 16.81 23.86
N GLU A 66 3.12 16.20 23.36
CA GLU A 66 2.92 16.02 21.92
C GLU A 66 2.72 17.35 21.20
N LYS A 67 3.32 17.40 20.01
CA LYS A 67 3.09 18.44 19.01
C LYS A 67 2.33 17.82 17.84
N TYR A 68 1.47 18.60 17.21
CA TYR A 68 0.50 18.10 16.23
C TYR A 68 0.75 18.67 14.83
N LEU A 69 0.46 17.86 13.83
CA LEU A 69 0.47 18.21 12.42
C LEU A 69 -0.92 17.92 11.82
N TYR A 70 -1.55 18.93 11.24
CA TYR A 70 -2.86 18.83 10.61
C TYR A 70 -2.81 19.35 9.18
N TRP A 71 -3.36 18.56 8.25
CA TRP A 71 -3.38 18.86 6.81
C TRP A 71 -4.78 19.22 6.27
N GLY A 72 -5.80 19.12 7.12
CA GLY A 72 -7.21 19.28 6.73
C GLY A 72 -8.04 18.03 7.02
N ASN A 73 -9.35 18.18 6.98
CA ASN A 73 -10.35 17.15 7.29
C ASN A 73 -10.72 16.26 6.10
N LYS A 74 -10.10 16.51 4.94
CA LYS A 74 -10.33 15.80 3.69
C LYS A 74 -9.00 15.62 2.96
N ILE A 75 -8.68 14.36 2.64
CA ILE A 75 -7.48 14.02 1.88
C ILE A 75 -7.54 14.73 0.52
N ASP A 76 -6.40 15.29 0.08
CA ASP A 76 -6.26 16.02 -1.17
C ASP A 76 -7.06 17.33 -1.28
N CYS A 77 -7.60 17.87 -0.18
CA CYS A 77 -8.13 19.24 -0.14
C CYS A 77 -7.06 20.24 0.32
N PRO A 78 -6.99 21.47 -0.26
CA PRO A 78 -7.85 22.04 -1.31
C PRO A 78 -7.42 21.69 -2.75
N GLY A 79 -6.77 20.55 -2.95
CA GLY A 79 -6.25 20.12 -4.24
C GLY A 79 -7.30 19.69 -5.26
N LYS A 80 -6.82 19.28 -6.45
CA LYS A 80 -7.62 18.97 -7.64
C LYS A 80 -8.75 17.96 -7.39
N HIS A 81 -8.54 17.05 -6.45
CA HIS A 81 -9.43 15.92 -6.22
C HIS A 81 -10.31 16.07 -4.97
N CYS A 82 -10.35 17.27 -4.38
CA CYS A 82 -11.12 17.58 -3.18
C CYS A 82 -12.62 17.23 -3.33
N ASP A 83 -13.22 17.57 -4.49
CA ASP A 83 -14.65 17.33 -4.75
C ASP A 83 -14.95 16.01 -5.49
N SER A 84 -14.03 15.57 -6.36
CA SER A 84 -14.27 14.41 -7.22
C SER A 84 -13.94 13.07 -6.57
N CYS A 85 -13.06 13.09 -5.57
CA CYS A 85 -12.49 11.95 -4.86
C CYS A 85 -11.79 10.92 -5.77
N GLU A 86 -10.58 10.52 -5.41
CA GLU A 86 -9.83 9.50 -6.16
C GLU A 86 -9.97 8.12 -5.53
N GLY A 87 -9.60 7.07 -6.28
CA GLY A 87 -9.65 5.69 -5.76
C GLY A 87 -8.74 5.50 -4.54
N LEU A 88 -9.02 4.46 -3.73
CA LEU A 88 -8.31 4.20 -2.46
C LEU A 88 -6.78 4.28 -2.57
N GLY A 89 -6.18 3.68 -3.62
CA GLY A 89 -4.73 3.72 -3.79
C GLY A 89 -4.12 5.13 -3.99
N HIS A 90 -4.88 6.08 -4.53
CA HIS A 90 -4.47 7.49 -4.58
C HIS A 90 -4.51 8.10 -3.19
N GLN A 91 -5.63 7.93 -2.49
CA GLN A 91 -5.82 8.46 -1.15
C GLN A 91 -4.80 7.87 -0.17
N GLU A 92 -4.45 6.58 -0.27
CA GLU A 92 -3.35 5.96 0.48
C GLU A 92 -2.00 6.63 0.17
N SER A 93 -1.72 6.95 -1.09
CA SER A 93 -0.47 7.65 -1.47
C SER A 93 -0.39 9.05 -0.86
N SER A 94 -1.52 9.74 -0.75
CA SER A 94 -1.65 11.06 -0.14
C SER A 94 -1.57 11.02 1.38
N LEU A 95 -2.31 10.10 2.00
CA LEU A 95 -2.28 9.87 3.44
C LEU A 95 -0.89 9.44 3.92
N ARG A 96 -0.22 8.55 3.19
CA ARG A 96 1.15 8.14 3.50
C ARG A 96 2.11 9.33 3.48
N CYS A 97 1.97 10.24 2.52
CA CYS A 97 2.80 11.43 2.46
C CYS A 97 2.65 12.31 3.72
N ALA A 98 1.42 12.52 4.18
CA ALA A 98 1.16 13.27 5.41
C ALA A 98 1.72 12.57 6.67
N LEU A 99 1.61 11.24 6.72
CA LEU A 99 2.21 10.42 7.79
C LEU A 99 3.75 10.52 7.78
N GLU A 100 4.39 10.44 6.62
CA GLU A 100 5.84 10.58 6.48
C GLU A 100 6.32 11.97 6.93
N GLU A 101 5.56 13.03 6.64
CA GLU A 101 5.90 14.35 7.17
C GLU A 101 5.75 14.43 8.69
N ALA A 102 4.67 13.86 9.25
CA ALA A 102 4.51 13.80 10.70
C ALA A 102 5.68 13.06 11.38
N MET A 103 6.13 11.94 10.80
CA MET A 103 7.34 11.24 11.26
C MET A 103 8.59 12.13 11.16
N PHE A 104 8.78 12.80 10.03
CA PHE A 104 9.94 13.66 9.79
C PHE A 104 10.04 14.82 10.79
N LEU A 105 8.88 15.39 11.15
CA LEU A 105 8.72 16.47 12.11
C LEU A 105 8.59 16.00 13.57
N GLN A 106 8.52 14.69 13.81
CA GLN A 106 8.28 14.09 15.13
C GLN A 106 7.00 14.63 15.80
N ARG A 107 5.91 14.67 15.03
CA ARG A 107 4.60 15.17 15.46
C ARG A 107 3.55 14.07 15.39
N THR A 108 2.53 14.16 16.26
CA THR A 108 1.31 13.38 16.12
C THR A 108 0.51 13.89 14.93
N PHE A 109 0.20 13.01 13.99
CA PHE A 109 -0.62 13.37 12.84
C PHE A 109 -2.10 13.39 13.23
N VAL A 110 -2.76 14.50 12.93
CA VAL A 110 -4.21 14.63 13.07
C VAL A 110 -4.82 14.18 11.75
N MET A 111 -5.26 12.92 11.74
CA MET A 111 -5.80 12.25 10.57
C MET A 111 -7.29 12.61 10.36
N PRO A 112 -7.73 12.79 9.10
CA PRO A 112 -9.16 12.90 8.80
C PRO A 112 -9.95 11.72 9.39
N SER A 113 -11.04 11.99 10.11
CA SER A 113 -11.95 10.95 10.62
C SER A 113 -12.76 10.26 9.53
N ARG A 114 -12.76 10.81 8.31
CA ARG A 114 -13.49 10.28 7.16
C ARG A 114 -12.62 10.25 5.92
N MET A 115 -12.84 9.24 5.09
CA MET A 115 -12.22 9.09 3.78
C MET A 115 -13.28 9.11 2.68
N CYS A 116 -13.03 9.84 1.59
CA CYS A 116 -13.99 9.89 0.50
C CYS A 116 -14.03 8.57 -0.28
N ILE A 117 -15.22 8.19 -0.73
CA ILE A 117 -15.43 7.02 -1.59
C ILE A 117 -15.68 7.52 -3.00
N ASN A 118 -14.83 7.12 -3.96
CA ASN A 118 -15.06 7.46 -5.35
C ASN A 118 -16.32 6.73 -5.88
N PRO A 119 -17.34 7.45 -6.40
CA PRO A 119 -18.59 6.85 -6.85
C PRO A 119 -18.44 5.81 -7.97
N ILE A 120 -17.42 5.93 -8.83
CA ILE A 120 -17.14 4.97 -9.92
C ILE A 120 -16.85 3.58 -9.35
N HIS A 121 -16.23 3.54 -8.17
CA HIS A 121 -15.89 2.32 -7.47
C HIS A 121 -17.01 1.81 -6.56
N ASN A 122 -18.16 2.49 -6.46
CA ASN A 122 -19.24 2.14 -5.54
C ASN A 122 -20.56 1.72 -6.23
N LYS A 123 -20.45 0.96 -7.34
CA LYS A 123 -21.61 0.56 -8.17
C LYS A 123 -22.41 -0.64 -7.67
N LYS A 124 -22.01 -1.30 -6.57
CA LYS A 124 -22.98 -2.12 -5.82
C LYS A 124 -23.90 -1.10 -5.17
N GLY A 125 -25.19 -1.09 -5.50
CA GLY A 125 -26.20 -0.12 -5.05
C GLY A 125 -26.45 -0.12 -3.54
N ILE A 126 -25.40 0.01 -2.73
CA ILE A 126 -25.40 0.07 -1.27
C ILE A 126 -25.51 1.53 -0.81
N LEU A 127 -25.20 2.50 -1.67
CA LEU A 127 -25.48 3.91 -1.42
C LEU A 127 -26.51 4.39 -2.44
N HIS A 128 -27.69 4.71 -1.93
CA HIS A 128 -28.77 5.37 -2.67
C HIS A 128 -28.19 6.56 -3.44
N GLN A 129 -28.23 6.49 -4.78
CA GLN A 129 -27.98 7.67 -5.59
C GLN A 129 -29.26 8.49 -5.72
N GLN A 130 -29.16 9.72 -5.19
CA GLN A 130 -29.81 10.96 -5.62
C GLN A 130 -31.13 11.38 -4.96
N ALA A 131 -31.04 12.38 -4.07
CA ALA A 131 -31.89 13.57 -4.11
C ALA A 131 -31.01 14.78 -4.48
N SER A 132 -31.46 15.58 -5.46
CA SER A 132 -30.69 16.65 -6.11
C SER A 132 -30.63 17.98 -5.33
N ASN A 133 -31.07 18.00 -4.07
CA ASN A 133 -31.23 19.22 -3.26
C ASN A 133 -30.38 19.21 -1.97
N GLU A 134 -29.46 18.27 -1.81
CA GLU A 134 -28.64 18.14 -0.60
C GLU A 134 -27.42 19.09 -0.61
N SER A 135 -27.06 19.60 0.57
CA SER A 135 -25.89 20.44 0.79
C SER A 135 -24.58 19.69 0.51
N SER A 136 -23.47 20.44 0.32
CA SER A 136 -22.14 19.85 0.09
C SER A 136 -21.68 18.90 1.21
N ASP A 137 -22.12 19.16 2.45
CA ASP A 137 -21.73 18.38 3.62
C ASP A 137 -22.54 17.07 3.74
N GLU A 138 -23.83 17.11 3.38
CA GLU A 138 -24.68 15.91 3.27
C GLU A 138 -24.18 14.98 2.17
N ARG A 139 -23.82 15.55 1.01
CA ARG A 139 -23.21 14.79 -0.09
C ARG A 139 -21.86 14.18 0.29
N TRP A 140 -21.05 14.87 1.10
CA TRP A 140 -19.81 14.33 1.63
C TRP A 140 -20.06 13.17 2.61
N ALA A 141 -21.00 13.33 3.54
CA ALA A 141 -21.35 12.29 4.49
C ALA A 141 -21.82 11.00 3.79
N ALA A 142 -22.65 11.14 2.74
CA ALA A 142 -23.15 10.02 1.94
C ALA A 142 -22.08 9.36 1.05
N ASN A 143 -21.00 10.07 0.70
CA ASN A 143 -19.91 9.56 -0.17
C ASN A 143 -18.58 9.41 0.57
N SER A 144 -18.61 9.16 1.88
CA SER A 144 -17.41 8.90 2.67
C SER A 144 -17.64 7.76 3.65
N CYS A 145 -16.55 7.12 4.09
CA CYS A 145 -16.56 6.15 5.17
C CYS A 145 -15.71 6.66 6.33
N ALA A 146 -15.97 6.12 7.52
CA ALA A 146 -15.17 6.42 8.69
C ALA A 146 -13.75 5.85 8.50
N MET A 147 -12.73 6.62 8.89
CA MET A 147 -11.33 6.23 8.73
C MET A 147 -10.99 4.96 9.53
N ASP A 148 -11.60 4.81 10.71
CA ASP A 148 -11.47 3.67 11.60
C ASP A 148 -12.24 2.42 11.14
N SER A 149 -13.14 2.54 10.16
CA SER A 149 -13.74 1.38 9.49
C SER A 149 -12.86 0.80 8.39
N LEU A 150 -11.82 1.52 7.97
CA LEU A 150 -10.81 1.09 7.01
C LEU A 150 -9.50 0.70 7.69
N TYR A 151 -9.00 1.52 8.61
CA TYR A 151 -7.66 1.39 9.18
C TYR A 151 -7.68 1.31 10.71
N ASP A 152 -6.71 0.60 11.25
CA ASP A 152 -6.50 0.44 12.68
C ASP A 152 -5.58 1.54 13.21
N MET A 153 -6.15 2.55 13.89
CA MET A 153 -5.41 3.72 14.38
C MET A 153 -4.35 3.36 15.43
N ASP A 154 -4.64 2.37 16.29
CA ASP A 154 -3.70 1.89 17.29
C ASP A 154 -2.52 1.20 16.60
N PHE A 155 -2.78 0.42 15.55
CA PHE A 155 -1.72 -0.26 14.81
C PHE A 155 -0.86 0.72 13.99
N ILE A 156 -1.46 1.74 13.38
CA ILE A 156 -0.71 2.84 12.74
C ILE A 156 0.17 3.57 13.77
N SER A 157 -0.37 3.80 14.98
CA SER A 157 0.32 4.51 16.07
C SER A 157 1.54 3.78 16.62
N GLU A 158 1.73 2.48 16.31
CA GLU A 158 3.00 1.79 16.60
C GLU A 158 4.17 2.33 15.77
N THR A 159 3.89 2.95 14.61
CA THR A 159 4.90 3.53 13.72
C THR A 159 4.86 5.06 13.68
N VAL A 160 3.65 5.64 13.57
CA VAL A 160 3.44 7.08 13.48
C VAL A 160 2.28 7.45 14.41
N PRO A 161 2.50 8.26 15.47
CA PRO A 161 1.40 8.62 16.37
C PRO A 161 0.29 9.33 15.60
N VAL A 162 -0.94 8.81 15.69
CA VAL A 162 -2.11 9.38 15.01
C VAL A 162 -3.27 9.61 15.97
N ILE A 163 -4.03 10.66 15.72
CA ILE A 163 -5.34 10.89 16.33
C ILE A 163 -6.33 11.28 15.24
N LEU A 164 -7.62 11.02 15.44
CA LEU A 164 -8.65 11.49 14.50
C LEU A 164 -9.07 12.93 14.80
N ASP A 165 -9.42 13.66 13.75
CA ASP A 165 -9.92 15.04 13.80
C ASP A 165 -11.34 15.20 14.39
N ASN A 166 -11.96 14.10 14.84
CA ASN A 166 -13.20 14.09 15.62
C ASN A 166 -13.00 13.60 17.07
N SER A 167 -11.73 13.41 17.49
CA SER A 167 -11.42 12.92 18.83
C SER A 167 -11.54 14.02 19.89
N LYS A 168 -11.89 13.62 21.13
CA LYS A 168 -11.90 14.54 22.29
C LYS A 168 -10.54 15.25 22.48
N LEU A 169 -9.45 14.52 22.24
CA LEU A 169 -8.10 15.05 22.32
C LEU A 169 -7.87 16.14 21.27
N TRP A 170 -8.32 15.96 20.04
CA TRP A 170 -8.20 17.00 19.02
C TRP A 170 -8.93 18.29 19.43
N HIS A 171 -10.14 18.19 19.99
CA HIS A 171 -10.85 19.37 20.51
C HIS A 171 -10.08 20.08 21.62
N GLN A 172 -9.40 19.35 22.50
CA GLN A 172 -8.54 19.91 23.54
C GLN A 172 -7.31 20.61 22.95
N VAL A 173 -6.66 19.99 21.96
CA VAL A 173 -5.52 20.58 21.23
C VAL A 173 -5.93 21.88 20.56
N LEU A 174 -7.05 21.90 19.84
CA LEU A 174 -7.59 23.11 19.21
C LEU A 174 -7.85 24.21 20.25
N SER A 175 -8.59 23.91 21.32
CA SER A 175 -8.88 24.89 22.38
C SER A 175 -7.61 25.45 23.01
N THR A 176 -6.62 24.59 23.27
CA THR A 176 -5.33 25.00 23.86
C THR A 176 -4.52 25.85 22.88
N SER A 177 -4.47 25.47 21.60
CA SER A 177 -3.76 26.21 20.57
C SER A 177 -4.35 27.62 20.37
N MET A 178 -5.67 27.76 20.41
CA MET A 178 -6.36 29.05 20.32
C MET A 178 -6.04 29.94 21.53
N LYS A 179 -6.02 29.38 22.75
CA LYS A 179 -5.64 30.12 23.97
C LYS A 179 -4.19 30.63 23.94
N LEU A 180 -3.30 29.87 23.31
CA LEU A 180 -1.88 30.23 23.17
C LEU A 180 -1.61 31.22 22.01
N GLY A 181 -2.60 31.45 21.13
CA GLY A 181 -2.50 32.38 20.00
C GLY A 181 -1.35 32.02 19.04
N SER A 182 -0.56 33.01 18.64
CA SER A 182 0.59 32.85 17.74
C SER A 182 1.70 31.93 18.27
N ARG A 183 1.70 31.61 19.57
CA ARG A 183 2.62 30.64 20.19
C ARG A 183 2.06 29.21 20.21
N GLY A 184 0.77 29.04 19.89
CA GLY A 184 0.09 27.75 19.91
C GLY A 184 -0.14 27.14 18.54
N ILE A 185 -0.39 27.96 17.53
CA ILE A 185 -0.75 27.52 16.18
C ILE A 185 -0.08 28.38 15.11
N ALA A 186 0.35 27.74 14.03
CA ALA A 186 0.64 28.41 12.76
C ALA A 186 -0.21 27.84 11.64
N HIS A 187 -0.72 28.75 10.80
CA HIS A 187 -1.39 28.43 9.55
C HIS A 187 -0.42 28.67 8.40
N LEU A 188 -0.05 27.61 7.68
CA LEU A 188 1.05 27.65 6.70
C LEU A 188 0.59 27.15 5.33
N GLU A 189 0.92 27.88 4.26
CA GLU A 189 0.72 27.45 2.87
C GLU A 189 2.08 27.53 2.15
N GLY A 190 2.43 26.50 1.38
CA GLY A 190 3.63 26.50 0.54
C GLY A 190 4.97 26.34 1.28
N VAL A 191 4.97 26.05 2.58
CA VAL A 191 6.18 25.82 3.38
C VAL A 191 6.60 24.35 3.30
N ASN A 192 7.88 24.09 3.00
CA ASN A 192 8.40 22.73 2.87
C ASN A 192 8.74 22.11 4.23
N ARG A 193 8.77 20.77 4.30
CA ARG A 193 9.02 20.03 5.55
C ARG A 193 10.35 20.33 6.24
N VAL A 194 11.40 20.67 5.48
CA VAL A 194 12.73 20.98 6.03
C VAL A 194 12.67 22.31 6.77
N GLU A 195 12.06 23.33 6.16
CA GLU A 195 11.83 24.62 6.79
C GLU A 195 10.96 24.51 8.05
N LEU A 196 9.91 23.66 8.03
CA LEU A 196 9.09 23.38 9.21
C LEU A 196 9.88 22.76 10.37
N LYS A 197 10.96 22.04 10.06
CA LYS A 197 11.81 21.36 11.03
C LYS A 197 12.89 22.28 11.59
N GLU A 198 13.58 23.01 10.71
CA GLU A 198 14.77 23.80 11.05
C GLU A 198 14.42 25.18 11.63
N ASN A 199 13.24 25.72 11.33
CA ASN A 199 12.82 27.01 11.86
C ASN A 199 12.19 26.86 13.24
N ASP A 200 12.87 27.39 14.27
CA ASP A 200 12.42 27.35 15.67
C ASP A 200 11.06 28.00 15.93
N ARG A 201 10.62 28.89 15.03
CA ARG A 201 9.28 29.47 15.06
C ARG A 201 8.19 28.42 14.86
N TYR A 202 8.47 27.36 14.10
CA TYR A 202 7.52 26.29 13.80
C TYR A 202 7.77 25.05 14.65
N SER A 203 9.04 24.69 14.86
CA SER A 203 9.41 23.47 15.57
C SER A 203 8.83 23.42 16.99
N ASN A 204 8.65 24.57 17.65
CA ASN A 204 8.14 24.67 19.02
C ASN A 204 6.62 24.82 19.15
N LEU A 205 5.89 25.02 18.05
CA LEU A 205 4.43 25.20 18.11
C LEU A 205 3.73 23.90 18.49
N LEU A 206 2.68 24.03 19.31
CA LEU A 206 1.77 22.93 19.64
C LEU A 206 1.12 22.37 18.37
N LEU A 207 0.63 23.24 17.47
CA LEU A 207 -0.07 22.83 16.25
C LEU A 207 0.51 23.50 15.01
N ILE A 208 0.87 22.69 14.02
CA ILE A 208 1.07 23.14 12.64
C ILE A 208 -0.19 22.78 11.86
N ASN A 209 -0.95 23.80 11.45
CA ASN A 209 -2.05 23.67 10.51
C ASN A 209 -1.53 24.06 9.13
N ARG A 210 -1.13 23.07 8.34
CA ARG A 210 -0.57 23.31 7.00
C ARG A 210 -1.56 22.98 5.91
N THR A 211 -1.61 23.84 4.91
CA THR A 211 -2.32 23.61 3.66
C THR A 211 -1.39 22.87 2.72
N ALA A 212 -1.84 21.72 2.23
CA ALA A 212 -1.13 20.93 1.24
C ALA A 212 -1.29 21.50 -0.18
N SER A 213 -0.49 20.98 -1.10
CA SER A 213 -0.49 21.34 -2.52
C SER A 213 -1.90 21.40 -3.11
N ARG A 214 -2.13 22.44 -3.93
CA ARG A 214 -3.34 22.60 -4.76
C ARG A 214 -3.50 21.51 -5.84
N LEU A 215 -2.54 20.59 -5.98
CA LEU A 215 -2.68 19.41 -6.83
C LEU A 215 -3.21 18.22 -6.02
N SER A 216 -2.45 17.78 -5.03
CA SER A 216 -2.77 16.67 -4.11
C SER A 216 -1.73 16.59 -3.01
N TRP A 217 -2.08 16.02 -1.87
CA TRP A 217 -1.19 15.88 -0.71
C TRP A 217 0.10 15.13 -1.07
N PHE A 218 -0.01 14.06 -1.86
CA PHE A 218 1.18 13.28 -2.24
C PHE A 218 2.25 14.09 -3.02
N MET A 219 1.89 15.26 -3.57
CA MET A 219 2.81 16.13 -4.30
C MET A 219 3.75 16.90 -3.38
N GLU A 220 3.45 17.01 -2.09
CA GLU A 220 4.36 17.56 -1.09
C GLU A 220 5.58 16.66 -0.89
N CYS A 221 5.42 15.35 -1.02
CA CYS A 221 6.49 14.37 -0.90
C CYS A 221 7.14 14.04 -2.25
N LYS A 222 7.17 15.00 -3.18
CA LYS A 222 7.45 14.81 -4.62
C LYS A 222 8.82 14.19 -4.94
N ASP A 223 9.79 14.27 -4.04
CA ASP A 223 11.12 13.68 -4.27
C ASP A 223 11.15 12.16 -4.05
N ARG A 224 10.16 11.44 -4.61
CA ARG A 224 10.06 9.96 -4.54
C ARG A 224 11.07 9.24 -5.43
N ASN A 225 11.72 9.96 -6.35
CA ASN A 225 12.82 9.41 -7.15
C ASN A 225 14.05 9.20 -6.27
N ASN A 226 14.23 10.05 -5.27
CA ASN A 226 15.17 9.82 -4.19
C ASN A 226 14.57 8.82 -3.17
N ARG A 227 14.70 7.53 -3.46
CA ARG A 227 14.10 6.46 -2.63
C ARG A 227 14.54 6.50 -1.15
N SER A 228 15.67 7.15 -0.82
CA SER A 228 16.12 7.34 0.56
C SER A 228 15.31 8.38 1.34
N ALA A 229 14.46 9.16 0.68
CA ALA A 229 13.55 10.13 1.30
C ALA A 229 12.19 9.53 1.69
N ILE A 230 11.91 8.27 1.31
CA ILE A 230 10.70 7.52 1.64
C ILE A 230 10.88 6.89 3.02
N MET A 231 10.00 7.26 3.96
CA MET A 231 10.06 6.73 5.34
C MET A 231 9.11 5.56 5.56
N LEU A 232 8.00 5.49 4.80
CA LEU A 232 7.01 4.43 4.91
C LEU A 232 6.94 3.62 3.61
N PRO A 233 6.97 2.28 3.68
CA PRO A 233 6.83 1.45 2.48
C PRO A 233 5.44 1.60 1.86
N TYR A 234 5.32 1.31 0.55
CA TYR A 234 4.01 1.31 -0.14
C TYR A 234 3.02 0.33 0.47
N SER A 235 3.51 -0.70 1.16
CA SER A 235 2.72 -1.70 1.88
C SER A 235 2.25 -1.26 3.27
N PHE A 236 2.69 -0.10 3.79
CA PHE A 236 2.36 0.36 5.15
C PHE A 236 0.85 0.45 5.40
N LEU A 237 0.15 1.46 4.87
CA LEU A 237 -1.32 1.58 5.01
C LEU A 237 -2.10 0.30 4.66
N PRO A 238 -1.75 -0.41 3.57
CA PRO A 238 -2.38 -1.70 3.25
C PRO A 238 -2.32 -2.76 4.36
N SER A 239 -1.24 -2.76 5.13
CA SER A 239 -1.03 -3.68 6.27
C SER A 239 -1.68 -3.19 7.57
N MET A 240 -2.17 -1.95 7.59
CA MET A 240 -2.79 -1.29 8.75
C MET A 240 -4.33 -1.36 8.71
N ALA A 241 -4.90 -2.33 7.99
CA ALA A 241 -6.34 -2.50 7.88
C ALA A 241 -7.03 -2.69 9.24
N ALA A 242 -8.29 -2.25 9.34
CA ALA A 242 -9.11 -2.39 10.54
C ALA A 242 -9.17 -3.86 11.02
N ALA A 243 -9.23 -4.04 12.33
CA ALA A 243 -9.11 -5.34 13.00
C ALA A 243 -10.13 -6.39 12.49
N ASN A 244 -11.38 -5.99 12.28
CA ASN A 244 -12.44 -6.84 11.74
C ASN A 244 -12.13 -7.32 10.30
N LEU A 245 -11.61 -6.44 9.44
CA LEU A 245 -11.21 -6.78 8.06
C LEU A 245 -10.06 -7.79 8.06
N ARG A 246 -9.07 -7.60 8.95
CA ARG A 246 -7.96 -8.54 9.14
C ARG A 246 -8.45 -9.91 9.62
N ILE A 247 -9.32 -9.96 10.63
CA ILE A 247 -9.92 -11.21 11.12
C ILE A 247 -10.66 -11.95 9.99
N ALA A 248 -11.45 -11.22 9.19
CA ALA A 248 -12.18 -11.81 8.07
C ALA A 248 -11.24 -12.40 7.02
N ALA A 249 -10.21 -11.65 6.65
CA ALA A 249 -9.18 -12.13 5.74
C ALA A 249 -8.51 -13.40 6.28
N GLU A 250 -8.09 -13.44 7.55
CA GLU A 250 -7.50 -14.65 8.16
C GLU A 250 -8.42 -15.87 8.10
N LYS A 251 -9.72 -15.69 8.41
CA LYS A 251 -10.71 -16.77 8.31
C LYS A 251 -10.83 -17.31 6.88
N ILE A 252 -10.79 -16.43 5.88
CA ILE A 252 -10.86 -16.82 4.47
C ILE A 252 -9.58 -17.53 4.05
N LYS A 253 -8.41 -17.00 4.41
CA LYS A 253 -7.10 -17.64 4.15
C LYS A 253 -7.03 -19.04 4.74
N ALA A 254 -7.50 -19.23 5.97
CA ALA A 254 -7.57 -20.55 6.59
C ALA A 254 -8.48 -21.53 5.81
N ARG A 255 -9.57 -21.04 5.19
CA ARG A 255 -10.44 -21.87 4.32
C ARG A 255 -9.82 -22.13 2.95
N LEU A 256 -8.99 -21.22 2.44
CA LEU A 256 -8.28 -21.39 1.17
C LEU A 256 -7.13 -22.40 1.28
N GLY A 257 -6.51 -22.52 2.45
CA GLY A 257 -5.36 -23.40 2.68
C GLY A 257 -4.12 -22.89 1.94
N ASP A 258 -3.47 -23.77 1.18
CA ASP A 258 -2.39 -23.38 0.27
C ASP A 258 -2.96 -22.94 -1.09
N TYR A 259 -2.76 -21.66 -1.44
CA TYR A 259 -3.31 -21.08 -2.67
C TYR A 259 -2.33 -20.12 -3.35
N ALA A 260 -2.52 -19.99 -4.66
CA ALA A 260 -2.02 -18.89 -5.46
C ALA A 260 -3.12 -17.83 -5.61
N ALA A 261 -2.74 -16.60 -5.90
CA ALA A 261 -3.70 -15.53 -6.13
C ALA A 261 -3.32 -14.68 -7.33
N ILE A 262 -4.33 -14.32 -8.12
CA ILE A 262 -4.20 -13.38 -9.24
C ILE A 262 -5.04 -12.13 -8.96
N HIS A 263 -4.46 -10.96 -9.25
CA HIS A 263 -5.17 -9.69 -9.29
C HIS A 263 -5.31 -9.24 -10.74
N VAL A 264 -6.55 -9.15 -11.24
CA VAL A 264 -6.88 -8.81 -12.63
C VAL A 264 -7.60 -7.46 -12.72
N ARG A 265 -6.88 -6.43 -13.13
CA ARG A 265 -7.38 -5.06 -13.34
C ARG A 265 -7.56 -4.81 -14.83
N ARG A 266 -8.74 -5.16 -15.33
CA ARG A 266 -9.11 -5.12 -16.75
C ARG A 266 -10.14 -4.03 -17.04
N GLY A 267 -11.25 -4.01 -16.30
CA GLY A 267 -12.46 -3.27 -16.65
C GLY A 267 -12.33 -1.74 -16.74
N ASP A 268 -11.39 -1.13 -16.02
CA ASP A 268 -11.09 0.31 -16.10
C ASP A 268 -9.88 0.65 -17.00
N LYS A 269 -9.12 -0.38 -17.39
CA LYS A 269 -7.84 -0.24 -18.09
C LYS A 269 -7.93 -0.51 -19.58
N ILE A 270 -8.84 -1.38 -20.01
CA ILE A 270 -9.17 -1.52 -21.43
C ILE A 270 -9.89 -0.25 -21.88
N LYS A 271 -9.13 0.63 -22.52
CA LYS A 271 -9.63 1.84 -23.16
C LYS A 271 -9.25 1.78 -24.61
N THR A 272 -10.25 1.66 -25.49
CA THR A 272 -10.04 1.68 -26.93
C THR A 272 -10.67 2.90 -27.57
N ARG A 273 -10.10 3.33 -28.70
CA ARG A 273 -10.66 4.38 -29.56
C ARG A 273 -10.34 4.09 -31.02
N LYS A 274 -11.16 4.57 -31.94
CA LYS A 274 -10.82 4.58 -33.37
C LYS A 274 -9.96 5.81 -33.68
N ASP A 275 -8.93 5.63 -34.49
CA ASP A 275 -8.18 6.76 -35.07
C ASP A 275 -8.91 7.35 -36.29
N ARG A 276 -8.29 8.35 -36.94
CA ARG A 276 -8.85 9.03 -38.12
C ARG A 276 -9.09 8.10 -39.33
N PHE A 277 -8.53 6.90 -39.32
CA PHE A 277 -8.69 5.88 -40.36
C PHE A 277 -9.63 4.76 -39.92
N GLY A 278 -10.28 4.87 -38.76
CA GLY A 278 -11.19 3.87 -38.23
C GLY A 278 -10.50 2.69 -37.53
N VAL A 279 -9.17 2.70 -37.39
CA VAL A 279 -8.40 1.62 -36.76
C VAL A 279 -8.50 1.71 -35.25
N GLU A 280 -8.80 0.58 -34.60
CA GLU A 280 -8.86 0.51 -33.13
C GLU A 280 -7.47 0.71 -32.52
N ARG A 281 -7.40 1.51 -31.46
CA ARG A 281 -6.19 1.79 -30.70
C ARG A 281 -6.42 1.59 -29.21
N SER A 282 -5.42 1.08 -28.50
CA SER A 282 -5.41 0.91 -27.04
C SER A 282 -4.22 1.66 -26.41
N LEU A 283 -4.36 2.05 -25.14
CA LEU A 283 -3.26 2.55 -24.30
C LEU A 283 -2.40 1.43 -23.71
N HIS A 284 -2.93 0.21 -23.77
CA HIS A 284 -2.36 -1.04 -23.27
C HIS A 284 -2.58 -2.10 -24.37
N PRO A 285 -1.64 -2.23 -25.33
CA PRO A 285 -1.87 -3.03 -26.53
C PRO A 285 -2.07 -4.52 -26.25
N HIS A 286 -1.45 -5.09 -25.20
CA HIS A 286 -1.53 -6.53 -24.90
C HIS A 286 -2.52 -6.87 -23.78
N LEU A 287 -2.93 -5.88 -22.98
CA LEU A 287 -3.72 -6.12 -21.76
C LEU A 287 -4.99 -6.95 -21.99
N ASP A 288 -5.77 -6.70 -23.04
CA ASP A 288 -7.00 -7.46 -23.27
C ASP A 288 -6.69 -8.95 -23.51
N ARG A 289 -5.73 -9.22 -24.40
CA ARG A 289 -5.23 -10.56 -24.70
C ARG A 289 -4.72 -11.24 -23.44
N ASP A 290 -3.75 -10.63 -22.77
CA ASP A 290 -3.02 -11.22 -21.65
C ASP A 290 -3.89 -11.53 -20.43
N THR A 291 -5.07 -10.89 -20.33
CA THR A 291 -6.01 -11.08 -19.22
C THR A 291 -7.20 -11.97 -19.56
N ARG A 292 -7.27 -12.54 -20.76
CA ARG A 292 -8.25 -13.59 -21.10
C ARG A 292 -7.83 -14.93 -20.49
N ALA A 293 -8.82 -15.77 -20.18
CA ALA A 293 -8.61 -17.00 -19.42
C ALA A 293 -7.62 -17.95 -20.09
N GLU A 294 -7.66 -18.09 -21.41
CA GLU A 294 -6.76 -18.91 -22.20
C GLU A 294 -5.30 -18.43 -22.14
N PHE A 295 -5.05 -17.12 -22.15
CA PHE A 295 -3.71 -16.56 -22.01
C PHE A 295 -3.21 -16.63 -20.57
N ILE A 296 -4.09 -16.39 -19.60
CA ILE A 296 -3.78 -16.57 -18.18
C ILE A 296 -3.38 -18.02 -17.92
N LEU A 297 -4.12 -19.01 -18.44
CA LEU A 297 -3.80 -20.44 -18.30
C LEU A 297 -2.34 -20.74 -18.69
N HIS A 298 -1.92 -20.27 -19.87
CA HIS A 298 -0.56 -20.46 -20.37
C HIS A 298 0.47 -19.69 -19.52
N ARG A 299 0.22 -18.41 -19.27
CA ARG A 299 1.15 -17.52 -18.56
C ARG A 299 1.46 -18.01 -17.15
N ILE A 300 0.45 -18.46 -16.41
CA ILE A 300 0.61 -18.83 -14.99
C ILE A 300 0.98 -20.30 -14.77
N ALA A 301 0.89 -21.16 -15.79
CA ALA A 301 1.19 -22.59 -15.68
C ALA A 301 2.61 -22.90 -15.18
N LYS A 302 3.57 -22.00 -15.45
CA LYS A 302 4.96 -22.10 -14.98
C LYS A 302 5.15 -21.72 -13.51
N TRP A 303 4.16 -21.07 -12.89
CA TRP A 303 4.22 -20.58 -11.52
C TRP A 303 3.24 -21.26 -10.57
N VAL A 304 2.12 -21.76 -11.12
CA VAL A 304 1.02 -22.36 -10.37
C VAL A 304 0.82 -23.81 -10.84
N PRO A 305 1.06 -24.81 -9.97
CA PRO A 305 0.81 -26.21 -10.28
C PRO A 305 -0.67 -26.50 -10.59
N PRO A 306 -0.96 -27.46 -11.48
CA PRO A 306 -2.32 -27.96 -11.67
C PRO A 306 -2.97 -28.42 -10.36
N GLY A 307 -4.27 -28.19 -10.22
CA GLY A 307 -5.07 -28.58 -9.06
C GLY A 307 -4.94 -27.65 -7.84
N GLN A 308 -4.02 -26.68 -7.86
CA GLN A 308 -3.90 -25.68 -6.79
C GLN A 308 -5.11 -24.74 -6.77
N THR A 309 -5.48 -24.28 -5.58
CA THR A 309 -6.48 -23.21 -5.40
C THR A 309 -5.95 -21.89 -5.96
N LEU A 310 -6.74 -21.24 -6.80
CA LEU A 310 -6.45 -19.95 -7.41
C LEU A 310 -7.50 -18.93 -6.95
N PHE A 311 -7.12 -18.04 -6.04
CA PHE A 311 -7.95 -16.91 -5.64
C PHE A 311 -7.90 -15.80 -6.70
N ILE A 312 -9.05 -15.33 -7.16
CA ILE A 312 -9.14 -14.32 -8.23
C ILE A 312 -9.80 -13.06 -7.66
N ALA A 313 -9.02 -11.99 -7.56
CA ALA A 313 -9.50 -10.63 -7.30
C ALA A 313 -9.54 -9.86 -8.63
N SER A 314 -10.71 -9.39 -9.04
CA SER A 314 -10.86 -8.76 -10.36
C SER A 314 -11.93 -7.68 -10.39
N ASN A 315 -11.74 -6.68 -11.26
CA ASN A 315 -12.78 -5.71 -11.61
C ASN A 315 -13.48 -6.01 -12.94
N GLU A 316 -13.29 -7.22 -13.48
CA GLU A 316 -14.07 -7.75 -14.60
C GLU A 316 -15.54 -7.88 -14.21
N ARG A 317 -16.44 -7.49 -15.11
CA ARG A 317 -17.89 -7.46 -14.84
C ARG A 317 -18.64 -8.61 -15.48
N THR A 318 -18.07 -9.23 -16.51
CA THR A 318 -18.69 -10.36 -17.21
C THR A 318 -18.75 -11.58 -16.28
N PRO A 319 -19.94 -12.08 -15.90
CA PRO A 319 -20.05 -13.28 -15.07
C PRO A 319 -19.39 -14.47 -15.75
N GLY A 320 -18.67 -15.29 -14.97
CA GLY A 320 -18.03 -16.50 -15.50
C GLY A 320 -16.87 -16.26 -16.45
N PHE A 321 -16.39 -15.03 -16.63
CA PHE A 321 -15.26 -14.70 -17.54
C PHE A 321 -14.02 -15.57 -17.29
N PHE A 322 -13.74 -15.89 -16.01
CA PHE A 322 -12.60 -16.70 -15.60
C PHE A 322 -12.90 -18.21 -15.49
N SER A 323 -14.11 -18.66 -15.81
CA SER A 323 -14.50 -20.07 -15.70
C SER A 323 -13.59 -21.04 -16.46
N PRO A 324 -12.99 -20.70 -17.62
CA PRO A 324 -12.08 -21.63 -18.30
C PRO A 324 -10.83 -22.00 -17.48
N LEU A 325 -10.43 -21.16 -16.50
CA LEU A 325 -9.32 -21.49 -15.59
C LEU A 325 -9.61 -22.74 -14.74
N ALA A 326 -10.88 -23.12 -14.57
CA ALA A 326 -11.30 -24.30 -13.83
C ALA A 326 -10.83 -25.62 -14.46
N ALA A 327 -10.43 -25.61 -15.74
CA ALA A 327 -9.84 -26.77 -16.40
C ALA A 327 -8.52 -27.22 -15.74
N ARG A 328 -7.81 -26.32 -15.03
CA ARG A 328 -6.51 -26.59 -14.41
C ARG A 328 -6.45 -26.24 -12.92
N TYR A 329 -7.27 -25.31 -12.43
CA TYR A 329 -7.18 -24.78 -11.07
C TYR A 329 -8.51 -24.84 -10.32
N LYS A 330 -8.46 -24.89 -8.99
CA LYS A 330 -9.65 -24.76 -8.14
C LYS A 330 -9.93 -23.27 -7.91
N LEU A 331 -10.95 -22.73 -8.56
CA LEU A 331 -11.19 -21.28 -8.53
C LEU A 331 -11.83 -20.85 -7.21
N ALA A 332 -11.35 -19.77 -6.64
CA ALA A 332 -11.93 -19.13 -5.46
C ALA A 332 -12.10 -17.63 -5.68
N TYR A 333 -13.21 -17.09 -5.20
CA TYR A 333 -13.58 -15.68 -5.29
C TYR A 333 -14.07 -15.19 -3.94
N SER A 334 -14.05 -13.88 -3.72
CA SER A 334 -14.62 -13.25 -2.52
C SER A 334 -16.09 -13.63 -2.31
N SER A 335 -16.85 -13.77 -3.40
CA SER A 335 -18.27 -14.18 -3.34
C SER A 335 -18.49 -15.59 -2.76
N ASN A 336 -17.49 -16.48 -2.78
CA ASN A 336 -17.58 -17.79 -2.11
C ASN A 336 -17.57 -17.69 -0.57
N TYR A 337 -17.25 -16.51 -0.03
CA TYR A 337 -17.12 -16.24 1.41
C TYR A 337 -18.04 -15.10 1.87
N SER A 338 -19.15 -14.87 1.15
CA SER A 338 -20.13 -13.82 1.46
C SER A 338 -20.63 -13.87 2.91
N ASN A 339 -20.79 -15.06 3.48
CA ASN A 339 -21.20 -15.25 4.87
C ASN A 339 -20.19 -14.69 5.91
N ILE A 340 -18.94 -14.45 5.51
CA ILE A 340 -17.90 -13.80 6.34
C ILE A 340 -17.80 -12.31 5.99
N ILE A 341 -17.91 -11.98 4.71
CA ILE A 341 -17.65 -10.65 4.17
C ILE A 341 -18.86 -9.72 4.34
N ASP A 342 -20.05 -10.14 3.91
CA ASP A 342 -21.24 -9.28 3.84
C ASP A 342 -21.61 -8.63 5.19
N PRO A 343 -21.47 -9.28 6.37
CA PRO A 343 -21.73 -8.62 7.65
C PRO A 343 -20.76 -7.50 8.03
N LEU A 344 -19.64 -7.34 7.32
CA LEU A 344 -18.58 -6.38 7.63
C LEU A 344 -18.44 -5.25 6.62
N ILE A 345 -18.95 -5.46 5.40
CA ILE A 345 -18.74 -4.54 4.28
C ILE A 345 -19.92 -3.58 4.14
N GLU A 346 -19.64 -2.30 4.33
CA GLU A 346 -20.55 -1.19 4.09
C GLU A 346 -20.26 -0.51 2.74
N ASN A 347 -19.04 -0.67 2.21
CA ASN A 347 -18.62 -0.03 0.97
C ASN A 347 -17.49 -0.81 0.25
N ASN A 348 -17.28 -0.49 -1.02
CA ASN A 348 -16.32 -1.23 -1.85
C ASN A 348 -14.84 -1.04 -1.45
N TYR A 349 -14.48 -0.04 -0.63
CA TYR A 349 -13.10 0.07 -0.13
C TYR A 349 -12.80 -1.02 0.88
N GLN A 350 -13.72 -1.30 1.80
CA GLN A 350 -13.55 -2.39 2.77
C GLN A 350 -13.43 -3.75 2.06
N LEU A 351 -14.25 -3.99 1.01
CA LEU A 351 -14.13 -5.21 0.20
C LEU A 351 -12.76 -5.31 -0.44
N PHE A 352 -12.30 -4.22 -1.08
CA PHE A 352 -10.99 -4.16 -1.69
C PHE A 352 -9.86 -4.38 -0.66
N MET A 353 -10.00 -3.88 0.57
CA MET A 353 -9.03 -4.11 1.64
C MET A 353 -8.98 -5.58 2.06
N ILE A 354 -10.13 -6.26 2.21
CA ILE A 354 -10.17 -7.71 2.49
C ILE A 354 -9.52 -8.50 1.36
N GLU A 355 -9.87 -8.23 0.10
CA GLU A 355 -9.30 -8.89 -1.07
C GLU A 355 -7.79 -8.73 -1.13
N ARG A 356 -7.29 -7.53 -0.79
CA ARG A 356 -5.86 -7.24 -0.73
C ARG A 356 -5.16 -8.02 0.38
N LEU A 357 -5.77 -8.17 1.55
CA LEU A 357 -5.23 -8.98 2.65
C LEU A 357 -5.20 -10.47 2.29
N ILE A 358 -6.21 -10.96 1.56
CA ILE A 358 -6.23 -12.33 1.03
C ILE A 358 -5.12 -12.48 -0.01
N LEU A 359 -5.00 -11.55 -0.98
CA LEU A 359 -3.91 -11.57 -1.97
C LEU A 359 -2.53 -11.67 -1.31
N TYR A 360 -2.26 -10.86 -0.28
CA TYR A 360 -0.97 -10.86 0.41
C TYR A 360 -0.70 -12.11 1.25
N GLY A 361 -1.70 -12.93 1.53
CA GLY A 361 -1.50 -14.21 2.20
C GLY A 361 -1.22 -15.38 1.26
N ALA A 362 -1.23 -15.17 -0.06
CA ALA A 362 -1.02 -16.24 -1.03
C ALA A 362 0.46 -16.61 -1.14
N LYS A 363 0.75 -17.88 -1.45
CA LYS A 363 2.12 -18.37 -1.68
C LYS A 363 2.73 -17.78 -2.96
N THR A 364 1.90 -17.60 -3.97
CA THR A 364 2.26 -17.02 -5.27
C THR A 364 1.26 -15.93 -5.59
N ILE A 365 1.75 -14.69 -5.80
CA ILE A 365 0.92 -13.53 -6.15
C ILE A 365 1.29 -13.10 -7.56
N ILE A 366 0.29 -13.02 -8.43
CA ILE A 366 0.46 -12.60 -9.82
C ILE A 366 -0.42 -11.38 -10.06
N LYS A 367 0.20 -10.24 -10.34
CA LYS A 367 -0.50 -8.98 -10.59
C LYS A 367 -0.85 -8.86 -12.07
N THR A 368 -1.74 -7.93 -12.41
CA THR A 368 -2.00 -7.61 -13.82
C THR A 368 -0.75 -7.02 -14.45
N PHE A 369 -0.24 -5.94 -13.88
CA PHE A 369 0.94 -5.21 -14.33
C PHE A 369 2.09 -5.47 -13.37
N LYS A 370 3.31 -5.44 -13.89
CA LYS A 370 4.54 -5.45 -13.09
C LYS A 370 4.69 -4.12 -12.34
N GLU A 371 4.85 -4.15 -11.02
CA GLU A 371 5.11 -2.94 -10.21
C GLU A 371 6.58 -2.89 -9.77
N ASP A 372 7.13 -4.04 -9.38
CA ASP A 372 8.54 -4.22 -9.02
C ASP A 372 9.23 -5.27 -9.90
N ASN A 373 10.57 -5.25 -9.94
CA ASN A 373 11.36 -6.16 -10.79
C ASN A 373 11.13 -7.65 -10.47
N THR A 374 10.75 -7.96 -9.24
CA THR A 374 10.49 -9.32 -8.72
C THR A 374 9.04 -9.74 -8.84
N ASP A 375 8.12 -8.86 -9.24
CA ASP A 375 6.70 -9.19 -9.36
C ASP A 375 6.45 -10.15 -10.53
N LEU A 376 5.56 -11.11 -10.31
CA LEU A 376 4.93 -11.89 -11.38
C LEU A 376 3.77 -11.07 -11.98
N SER A 377 3.72 -10.98 -13.31
CA SER A 377 2.67 -10.23 -14.02
C SER A 377 2.00 -11.04 -15.14
N LEU A 378 0.71 -10.75 -15.34
CA LEU A 378 -0.09 -11.28 -16.45
C LEU A 378 0.29 -10.63 -17.77
N THR A 379 0.48 -9.30 -17.76
CA THR A 379 0.91 -8.54 -18.94
C THR A 379 2.29 -7.93 -18.74
N ASP A 380 2.99 -7.75 -19.86
CA ASP A 380 4.26 -7.03 -19.95
C ASP A 380 4.05 -5.54 -20.26
N ASP A 381 2.80 -5.12 -20.50
CA ASP A 381 2.45 -3.71 -20.64
C ASP A 381 2.77 -2.91 -19.34
N PRO A 382 3.19 -1.64 -19.44
CA PRO A 382 3.44 -0.82 -18.27
C PRO A 382 2.14 -0.37 -17.58
N LYS A 383 2.11 -0.42 -16.23
CA LYS A 383 0.96 0.03 -15.43
C LYS A 383 0.55 1.49 -15.72
N LYS A 384 1.56 2.36 -15.88
CA LYS A 384 1.39 3.75 -16.34
C LYS A 384 1.55 3.75 -17.86
N ASN A 385 0.51 4.16 -18.58
CA ASN A 385 0.63 4.31 -20.02
C ASN A 385 1.50 5.52 -20.39
N THR A 386 2.12 5.46 -21.56
CA THR A 386 2.90 6.55 -22.17
C THR A 386 2.01 7.59 -22.85
N LYS A 387 0.67 7.47 -22.72
CA LYS A 387 -0.35 8.18 -23.50
C LYS A 387 -0.25 7.97 -25.02
N LEU A 388 0.56 7.02 -25.46
CA LEU A 388 0.67 6.60 -26.86
C LEU A 388 -0.38 5.54 -27.16
N TRP A 389 -1.17 5.79 -28.20
CA TRP A 389 -2.25 4.90 -28.65
C TRP A 389 -1.71 3.94 -29.71
N GLN A 390 -1.75 2.64 -29.40
CA GLN A 390 -1.12 1.57 -30.19
C GLN A 390 -2.17 0.60 -30.73
N ILE A 391 -1.81 -0.20 -31.73
CA ILE A 391 -2.69 -1.27 -32.25
C ILE A 391 -2.81 -2.36 -31.17
N PRO A 392 -4.02 -2.79 -30.79
CA PRO A 392 -4.19 -3.93 -29.89
C PRO A 392 -3.61 -5.21 -30.49
N VAL A 393 -3.02 -6.04 -29.65
CA VAL A 393 -2.45 -7.34 -30.03
C VAL A 393 -3.33 -8.43 -29.43
N TYR A 394 -3.83 -9.33 -30.28
CA TYR A 394 -4.75 -10.41 -29.88
C TYR A 394 -4.19 -11.81 -30.12
N THR A 395 -3.10 -11.93 -30.89
CA THR A 395 -2.44 -13.20 -31.19
C THR A 395 -1.49 -13.59 -30.06
N MET A 396 -1.30 -14.90 -29.84
CA MET A 396 -0.16 -15.37 -29.05
C MET A 396 1.12 -14.95 -29.77
N ASP A 397 2.15 -14.59 -29.00
CA ASP A 397 3.49 -14.43 -29.58
C ASP A 397 3.90 -15.84 -30.06
N GLU A 398 4.34 -15.95 -31.32
CA GLU A 398 4.88 -17.22 -31.84
C GLU A 398 6.10 -17.58 -30.98
N GLU A 399 6.09 -18.79 -30.38
CA GLU A 399 7.18 -19.28 -29.51
C GLU A 399 8.52 -19.41 -30.24
#